data_AF-A0A0C9U9Q7-F1
#
_entry.id   AF-A0A0C9U9Q7-F1
#
_cell.length_a   1.000
_cell.length_b   1.000
_cell.length_c   1.000
_cell.angle_alpha   90.00
_cell.angle_beta   90.00
_cell.angle_gamma   90.00
#
_symmetry.space_group_name_H-M   'P 1'
#
loop_
_entity.id
_entity.type
_entity.pdbx_description
1 polymer ?
#
loop_
_entity_poly.entity_id
_entity_poly.type
_entity_poly.pdbx_seq_one_letter_code
_entity_poly.pdbx_strand_id
1 'polypeptide(L)'
;MSFHTSAGCSFQANPVQTGKLGDGNCDAGMNAGACANVDANMNTFGSGANSVKGRVYTLDWSVRMWFFQRSNILGDITSESPNPSSWGTPLLI
;
A
#
# COMPACT_ATOMS: atom_id res chain seq x y z
N MET A 1 -6.79 -0.82 0.09
CA MET A 1 -6.30 0.47 -0.50
C MET A 1 -6.72 0.49 -1.95
N SER A 2 -7.13 1.64 -2.49
CA SER A 2 -7.70 1.69 -3.85
C SER A 2 -7.23 2.88 -4.68
N PHE A 3 -7.04 2.66 -5.98
CA PHE A 3 -6.79 3.72 -6.97
C PHE A 3 -7.96 3.91 -7.91
N HIS A 4 -8.15 5.16 -8.31
CA HIS A 4 -9.21 5.64 -9.20
C HIS A 4 -8.57 6.59 -10.21
N THR A 5 -8.66 6.27 -11.48
CA THR A 5 -8.08 7.02 -12.59
C THR A 5 -9.09 7.13 -13.73
N SER A 6 -8.75 7.90 -14.76
CA SER A 6 -9.41 7.77 -16.06
C SER A 6 -9.07 6.43 -16.71
N ALA A 7 -9.88 6.02 -17.69
CA ALA A 7 -9.64 4.81 -18.49
C ALA A 7 -8.19 4.69 -19.00
N GLY A 8 -7.69 3.45 -19.06
CA GLY A 8 -6.38 3.11 -19.64
C GLY A 8 -5.26 2.86 -18.61
N CYS A 9 -5.57 2.82 -17.32
CA CYS A 9 -4.61 2.50 -16.27
C CYS A 9 -5.04 1.23 -15.53
N SER A 10 -4.17 0.22 -15.54
CA SER A 10 -4.38 -1.05 -14.85
C SER A 10 -3.08 -1.55 -14.23
N PHE A 11 -3.21 -2.36 -13.19
CA PHE A 11 -2.09 -3.06 -12.58
C PHE A 11 -1.54 -4.13 -13.53
N GLN A 12 -0.25 -4.43 -13.38
CA GLN A 12 0.34 -5.59 -14.04
C GLN A 12 -0.28 -6.89 -13.48
N ALA A 13 -0.34 -7.93 -14.31
CA ALA A 13 -0.70 -9.25 -13.82
C ALA A 13 0.40 -9.75 -12.85
N ASN A 14 0.00 -10.11 -11.62
CA ASN A 14 0.88 -10.60 -10.55
C ASN A 14 1.94 -9.58 -10.07
N PRO A 15 1.53 -8.44 -9.48
CA PRO A 15 2.46 -7.45 -8.94
C PRO A 15 3.34 -8.04 -7.81
N VAL A 16 4.60 -7.61 -7.72
CA VAL A 16 5.50 -7.96 -6.60
C VAL A 16 5.17 -7.07 -5.41
N GLN A 17 4.19 -7.50 -4.63
CA GLN A 17 3.67 -6.79 -3.46
C GLN A 17 3.22 -7.79 -2.39
N THR A 18 3.10 -7.34 -1.15
CA THR A 18 2.59 -8.18 -0.05
C THR A 18 1.06 -8.21 0.02
N GLY A 19 0.39 -7.19 -0.52
CA GLY A 19 -1.07 -7.13 -0.64
C GLY A 19 -1.60 -8.01 -1.77
N LYS A 20 -2.83 -8.51 -1.62
CA LYS A 20 -3.54 -9.23 -2.68
C LYS A 20 -4.28 -8.25 -3.58
N LEU A 21 -3.95 -8.27 -4.88
CA LEU A 21 -4.68 -7.53 -5.90
C LEU A 21 -6.07 -8.16 -6.11
N GLY A 22 -7.11 -7.33 -6.04
CA GLY A 22 -8.48 -7.66 -6.43
C GLY A 22 -8.68 -7.40 -7.91
N ASP A 23 -9.56 -6.45 -8.23
CA ASP A 23 -9.63 -5.89 -9.58
C ASP A 23 -8.37 -5.07 -9.86
N GLY A 24 -7.79 -5.27 -11.05
CA GLY A 24 -6.61 -4.57 -11.52
C GLY A 24 -6.92 -3.39 -12.44
N ASN A 25 -8.19 -3.11 -12.75
CA ASN A 25 -8.60 -1.95 -13.55
C ASN A 25 -8.95 -0.75 -12.66
N CYS A 26 -8.28 0.39 -12.90
CA CYS A 26 -8.39 1.57 -12.05
C CYS A 26 -9.40 2.59 -12.58
N ASP A 27 -10.05 2.32 -13.72
CA ASP A 27 -10.99 3.22 -14.37
C ASP A 27 -12.24 3.46 -13.51
N ALA A 28 -12.33 4.65 -12.92
CA ALA A 28 -13.45 5.05 -12.07
C ALA A 28 -14.79 5.19 -12.82
N GLY A 29 -14.77 5.20 -14.16
CA GLY A 29 -15.97 5.20 -14.99
C GLY A 29 -16.67 3.84 -15.08
N MET A 30 -16.02 2.75 -14.65
CA MET A 30 -16.63 1.42 -14.59
C MET A 30 -17.39 1.21 -13.27
N ASN A 31 -18.48 0.45 -13.31
CA ASN A 31 -19.17 0.02 -12.09
C ASN A 31 -18.22 -0.87 -11.27
N ALA A 32 -17.91 -0.44 -10.04
CA ALA A 32 -16.86 -1.00 -9.18
C ALA A 32 -15.41 -0.82 -9.69
N GLY A 33 -15.20 0.12 -10.62
CA GLY A 33 -13.90 0.47 -11.19
C GLY A 33 -13.00 1.16 -10.16
N ALA A 34 -12.24 0.35 -9.45
CA ALA A 34 -11.22 0.79 -8.51
C ALA A 34 -10.20 -0.33 -8.37
N CYS A 35 -8.95 -0.08 -8.71
CA CYS A 35 -7.88 -1.04 -8.44
C CYS A 35 -7.75 -1.19 -6.93
N ALA A 36 -8.18 -2.33 -6.37
CA ALA A 36 -8.24 -2.51 -4.94
C ALA A 36 -7.26 -3.60 -4.48
N ASN A 37 -6.44 -3.26 -3.50
CA ASN A 37 -5.54 -4.18 -2.83
C ASN A 37 -6.03 -4.47 -1.40
N VAL A 38 -6.04 -5.74 -1.04
CA VAL A 38 -6.43 -6.25 0.29
C VAL A 38 -5.18 -6.78 1.00
N ASP A 39 -4.95 -6.33 2.23
CA ASP A 39 -3.89 -6.86 3.09
C ASP A 39 -4.49 -7.91 4.04
N ALA A 40 -3.80 -9.03 4.21
CA ALA A 40 -4.16 -10.06 5.19
C ALA A 40 -3.71 -9.70 6.62
N ASN A 41 -2.77 -8.77 6.79
CA ASN A 41 -2.27 -8.34 8.08
C ASN A 41 -3.29 -7.45 8.79
N MET A 42 -3.84 -7.93 9.90
CA MET A 42 -4.83 -7.22 10.71
C MET A 42 -4.31 -5.94 11.37
N ASN A 43 -2.98 -5.75 11.46
CA ASN A 43 -2.37 -4.56 12.06
C ASN A 43 -2.38 -3.34 11.12
N THR A 44 -2.89 -3.51 9.89
CA THR A 44 -2.94 -2.45 8.87
C THR A 44 -4.13 -1.51 9.06
N PHE A 45 -5.19 -1.93 9.76
CA PHE A 45 -6.36 -1.08 10.00
C PHE A 45 -7.10 -1.40 11.30
N GLY A 46 -8.05 -0.52 11.64
CA GLY A 46 -9.02 -0.74 12.70
C GLY A 46 -8.43 -1.06 14.08
N SER A 47 -9.07 -1.98 14.80
CA SER A 47 -8.70 -2.40 16.14
C SER A 47 -7.34 -3.09 16.20
N GLY A 48 -6.97 -3.88 15.18
CA GLY A 48 -5.67 -4.53 15.10
C GLY A 48 -4.53 -3.53 15.02
N ALA A 49 -4.69 -2.48 14.22
CA ALA A 49 -3.73 -1.38 14.21
C ALA A 49 -3.65 -0.61 15.55
N ASN A 50 -4.78 -0.43 16.23
CA ASN A 50 -4.81 0.25 17.52
C ASN A 50 -4.10 -0.57 18.61
N SER A 51 -4.25 -1.89 18.61
CA SER A 51 -3.62 -2.77 19.60
C SER A 51 -2.08 -2.75 19.51
N VAL A 52 -1.52 -2.49 18.32
CA VAL A 52 -0.08 -2.32 18.11
C VAL A 52 0.41 -0.86 18.18
N LYS A 53 -0.38 0.04 18.80
CA LYS A 53 -0.03 1.46 19.00
C LYS A 53 0.14 2.24 17.68
N GLY A 54 -0.65 1.87 16.68
CA GLY A 54 -0.71 2.54 15.38
C GLY A 54 0.34 2.03 14.38
N ARG A 55 0.45 2.77 13.27
CA ARG A 55 1.31 2.43 12.14
C ARG A 55 1.75 3.68 11.38
N VAL A 56 2.70 3.51 10.47
CA VAL A 56 3.09 4.47 9.44
C VAL A 56 2.83 3.86 8.07
N TYR A 57 2.26 4.67 7.18
CA TYR A 57 2.20 4.39 5.75
C TYR A 57 3.08 5.40 5.03
N THR A 58 3.84 4.93 4.05
CA THR A 58 4.59 5.79 3.12
C THR A 58 4.06 5.55 1.72
N LEU A 59 4.00 6.61 0.92
CA LEU A 59 3.62 6.57 -0.50
C LEU A 59 4.72 7.30 -1.27
N ASP A 60 5.23 6.68 -2.33
CA ASP A 60 6.19 7.33 -3.22
C ASP A 60 5.57 7.83 -4.52
N TRP A 61 6.37 8.51 -5.34
CA TRP A 61 5.93 9.07 -6.62
C TRP A 61 5.63 8.02 -7.70
N SER A 62 6.16 6.80 -7.53
CA SER A 62 5.78 5.65 -8.34
C SER A 62 4.51 4.97 -7.83
N VAL A 63 3.82 5.59 -6.86
CA VAL A 63 2.52 5.15 -6.32
C VAL A 63 2.63 3.82 -5.55
N ARG A 64 3.84 3.46 -5.12
CA ARG A 64 4.09 2.31 -4.24
C ARG A 64 3.83 2.70 -2.81
N MET A 65 3.18 1.81 -2.06
CA MET A 65 2.89 2.06 -0.65
C MET A 65 3.51 0.99 0.25
N TRP A 66 4.10 1.40 1.37
CA TRP A 66 4.61 0.50 2.41
C TRP A 66 3.84 0.68 3.71
N PHE A 67 3.80 -0.40 4.50
CA PHE A 67 3.23 -0.43 5.83
C PHE A 67 4.31 -0.75 6.86
N PHE A 68 4.40 0.09 7.88
CA PHE A 68 5.27 -0.13 9.04
C PHE A 68 4.42 -0.15 10.31
N GLN A 69 4.36 -1.29 10.99
CA GLN A 69 3.83 -1.33 12.35
C GLN A 69 4.71 -0.48 13.29
N ARG A 70 4.14 0.06 14.37
CA ARG A 70 4.84 1.01 15.26
C ARG A 70 6.22 0.54 15.71
N SER A 71 6.39 -0.75 16.02
CA SER A 71 7.65 -1.33 16.50
C SER A 71 8.72 -1.51 15.41
N ASN A 72 8.35 -1.40 14.12
CA ASN A 72 9.21 -1.69 12.98
C ASN A 72 9.31 -0.49 12.03
N ILE A 73 9.10 0.73 12.53
CA ILE A 73 9.38 1.94 11.76
C ILE A 73 10.91 2.04 11.61
N LEU A 74 11.35 2.17 10.36
CA LEU A 74 12.78 2.22 10.05
C LEU A 74 13.37 3.58 10.43
N GLY A 75 14.65 3.57 10.81
CA GLY A 75 15.33 4.75 11.35
C GLY A 75 15.39 5.92 10.36
N ASP A 76 15.54 5.61 9.07
CA ASP A 76 15.61 6.58 7.97
C ASP A 76 14.29 7.36 7.79
N ILE A 77 13.15 6.74 8.08
CA ILE A 77 11.84 7.42 8.14
C ILE A 77 11.82 8.39 9.31
N THR A 78 12.26 7.97 10.50
CA THR A 78 12.22 8.80 11.72
C THR A 78 13.29 9.91 11.74
N SER A 79 14.36 9.76 10.98
CA SER A 79 15.40 10.77 10.81
C SER A 79 15.18 11.68 9.59
N GLU A 80 14.00 11.62 8.98
CA GLU A 80 13.59 12.45 7.85
C GLU A 80 14.50 12.31 6.61
N SER A 81 15.14 11.15 6.45
CA SER A 81 16.00 10.81 5.32
C SER A 81 15.53 9.50 4.66
N PRO A 82 14.28 9.44 4.15
CA PRO A 82 13.67 8.19 3.70
C PRO A 82 14.38 7.61 2.48
N ASN A 83 14.71 6.32 2.54
CA ASN A 83 15.29 5.54 1.45
C ASN A 83 14.44 4.29 1.13
N PRO A 84 13.46 4.40 0.21
CA PRO A 84 12.58 3.30 -0.17
C PRO A 84 13.28 2.04 -0.69
N SER A 85 14.50 2.17 -1.24
CA SER A 85 15.26 1.00 -1.73
C SER A 85 15.61 0.00 -0.62
N SER A 86 15.60 0.44 0.64
CA SER A 86 15.93 -0.38 1.82
C SER A 86 14.71 -0.98 2.52
N TRP A 87 13.49 -0.62 2.11
CA TRP A 87 12.26 -0.96 2.84
C TRP A 87 11.67 -2.34 2.49
N GLY A 88 12.26 -3.01 1.50
CA GLY A 88 11.78 -4.31 1.01
C GLY A 88 10.52 -4.19 0.15
N THR A 89 9.79 -5.30 0.03
CA THR A 89 8.60 -5.40 -0.83
C THR A 89 7.48 -4.48 -0.35
N PRO A 90 6.92 -3.62 -1.23
CA PRO A 90 5.82 -2.75 -0.87
C PRO A 90 4.54 -3.54 -0.58
N LEU A 91 3.64 -2.91 0.17
CA LEU A 91 2.28 -3.40 0.37
C LEU A 91 1.47 -3.39 -0.94
N LEU A 92 1.71 -2.39 -1.78
CA LEU A 92 1.11 -2.27 -3.10
C LEU A 92 2.04 -1.53 -4.07
N ILE A 93 1.96 -1.87 -5.37
CA ILE A 93 2.72 -1.24 -6.46
C ILE A 93 1.82 -0.83 -7.62
#